data_AF-A0A816SIG8-F1
#
_entry.id   AF-A0A816SIG8-F1
#
_cell.length_a   1.000
_cell.length_b   1.000
_cell.length_c   1.000
_cell.angle_alpha   90.00
_cell.angle_beta   90.00
_cell.angle_gamma   90.00
#
_symmetry.space_group_name_H-M   'P 1'
#
loop_
_entity.id
_entity.type
_entity.pdbx_description
1 polymer ?
#
loop_
_entity_poly.entity_id
_entity_poly.type
_entity_poly.pdbx_seq_one_letter_code
_entity_poly.pdbx_strand_id
1 'polypeptide(L)'
;MGSCYQVDASWTQADKMTGLGFVLMENGKRILMGMKNCSNIASPLQAEAEAFTWAMKRMLEQGYRSVLFETDCNQLVKLFQGMEEWPVMVEVIEEIRIILTSFSSFFIAYLPRGMNQRADCLVKAARAHPEPLSLL
;
A
#
# COMPACT_ATOMS: atom_id res chain seq x y z
N MET A 1 -7.32 18.99 -9.81
CA MET A 1 -7.09 18.00 -8.73
C MET A 1 -6.77 16.69 -9.43
N GLY A 2 -5.65 16.06 -9.09
CA GLY A 2 -5.22 14.81 -9.73
C GLY A 2 -5.90 13.57 -9.16
N SER A 3 -5.63 12.42 -9.77
CA SER A 3 -5.93 11.11 -9.19
C SER A 3 -4.78 10.66 -8.29
N CYS A 4 -5.06 10.17 -7.08
CA CYS A 4 -4.06 9.60 -6.18
C CYS A 4 -4.54 8.30 -5.53
N TYR A 5 -3.58 7.47 -5.15
CA TYR A 5 -3.79 6.17 -4.52
C TYR A 5 -3.21 6.19 -3.12
N GLN A 6 -4.07 6.31 -2.13
CA GLN A 6 -3.70 6.27 -0.72
C GLN A 6 -3.52 4.83 -0.30
N VAL A 7 -2.34 4.45 0.18
CA VAL A 7 -2.00 3.08 0.60
C VAL A 7 -1.59 3.11 2.06
N ASP A 8 -1.95 2.06 2.79
CA ASP A 8 -1.60 1.88 4.20
C ASP A 8 -1.60 0.40 4.58
N ALA A 9 -1.04 0.09 5.73
CA ALA A 9 -1.09 -1.21 6.36
C ALA A 9 -1.34 -1.09 7.88
N SER A 10 -2.05 -2.08 8.42
CA SER A 10 -2.24 -2.22 9.87
C SER A 10 -1.61 -3.50 10.34
N TRP A 11 -0.54 -3.37 11.12
CA TRP A 11 0.20 -4.47 11.70
C TRP A 11 0.38 -4.26 13.20
N THR A 12 0.30 -5.33 13.99
CA THR A 12 0.67 -5.36 15.41
C THR A 12 1.22 -6.73 15.74
N GLN A 13 2.25 -6.78 16.59
CA GLN A 13 2.87 -8.04 17.02
C GLN A 13 1.89 -8.99 17.74
N ALA A 14 0.83 -8.45 18.37
CA ALA A 14 -0.15 -9.22 19.11
C ALA A 14 -1.27 -9.82 18.24
N ASP A 15 -1.54 -9.23 17.07
CA ASP A 15 -2.64 -9.68 16.21
C ASP A 15 -2.13 -10.76 15.26
N LYS A 16 -2.98 -11.78 15.02
CA LYS A 16 -2.68 -12.84 14.04
C LYS A 16 -2.71 -12.33 12.60
N MET A 17 -3.56 -11.34 12.35
CA MET A 17 -3.79 -10.78 11.03
C MET A 17 -3.10 -9.43 10.89
N THR A 18 -2.74 -9.12 9.65
CA THR A 18 -2.27 -7.82 9.17
C THR A 18 -3.26 -7.33 8.15
N GLY A 19 -3.76 -6.10 8.30
CA GLY A 19 -4.65 -5.48 7.34
C GLY A 19 -3.86 -4.73 6.29
N LEU A 20 -4.23 -4.86 5.02
CA LEU A 20 -3.61 -4.18 3.89
C LEU A 20 -4.71 -3.49 3.09
N GLY A 21 -4.44 -2.28 2.58
CA GLY A 21 -5.51 -1.47 2.03
C GLY A 21 -5.04 -0.36 1.12
N PHE A 22 -5.93 0.04 0.23
CA PHE A 22 -5.74 1.22 -0.59
C PHE A 22 -7.08 1.89 -0.91
N VAL A 23 -7.00 3.18 -1.26
CA VAL A 23 -8.12 4.00 -1.70
C VAL A 23 -7.69 4.81 -2.93
N LEU A 24 -8.41 4.66 -4.04
CA LEU A 24 -8.29 5.53 -5.20
C LEU A 24 -9.18 6.76 -5.03
N MET A 25 -8.56 7.92 -5.10
CA MET A 25 -9.21 9.22 -5.07
C MET A 25 -9.06 9.89 -6.44
N GLU A 26 -10.15 10.29 -7.06
CA GLU A 26 -10.14 11.11 -8.28
C GLU A 26 -10.98 12.36 -8.07
N ASN A 27 -10.39 13.54 -8.29
CA ASN A 27 -11.06 14.82 -8.10
C ASN A 27 -11.74 14.96 -6.71
N GLY A 28 -11.09 14.44 -5.67
CA GLY A 28 -11.60 14.45 -4.30
C GLY A 28 -12.69 13.42 -3.98
N LYS A 29 -13.07 12.57 -4.94
CA LYS A 29 -14.06 11.50 -4.76
C LYS A 29 -13.36 10.15 -4.64
N ARG A 30 -13.85 9.30 -3.74
CA ARG A 30 -13.42 7.89 -3.67
C ARG A 30 -14.03 7.14 -4.84
N ILE A 31 -13.20 6.58 -5.71
CA ILE A 31 -13.62 5.81 -6.89
C ILE A 31 -13.55 4.32 -6.62
N LEU A 32 -12.47 3.87 -5.98
CA LEU A 32 -12.22 2.46 -5.68
C LEU A 32 -11.55 2.34 -4.31
N MET A 33 -11.77 1.23 -3.62
CA MET A 33 -11.04 0.90 -2.40
C MET A 33 -10.88 -0.61 -2.29
N GLY A 34 -9.72 -1.07 -1.88
CA GLY A 34 -9.47 -2.48 -1.62
C GLY A 34 -9.04 -2.68 -0.19
N MET A 35 -9.54 -3.74 0.46
CA MET A 35 -9.02 -4.20 1.74
C MET A 35 -8.84 -5.69 1.76
N LYS A 36 -7.73 -6.16 2.33
CA LYS A 36 -7.51 -7.58 2.60
C LYS A 36 -6.80 -7.76 3.92
N ASN A 37 -6.81 -8.98 4.42
CA ASN A 37 -5.88 -9.36 5.48
C ASN A 37 -4.93 -10.47 5.01
N CYS A 38 -3.81 -10.57 5.70
CA CYS A 38 -2.84 -11.64 5.56
C CYS A 38 -2.24 -11.98 6.93
N SER A 39 -1.57 -13.12 7.02
CA SER A 39 -0.83 -13.55 8.20
C SER A 39 0.67 -13.60 7.90
N ASN A 40 1.49 -13.77 8.93
CA ASN A 40 2.95 -14.01 8.83
C ASN A 40 3.77 -12.83 8.27
N ILE A 41 3.31 -11.59 8.49
CA ILE A 41 4.11 -10.40 8.22
C ILE A 41 5.02 -10.11 9.42
N ALA A 42 6.32 -9.98 9.19
CA ALA A 42 7.31 -9.93 10.27
C ALA A 42 7.48 -8.53 10.88
N SER A 43 7.10 -7.47 10.17
CA SER A 43 7.30 -6.09 10.64
C SER A 43 6.26 -5.12 10.07
N PRO A 44 6.05 -3.95 10.71
CA PRO A 44 5.22 -2.90 10.15
C PRO A 44 5.68 -2.49 8.76
N LEU A 45 6.99 -2.38 8.55
CA LEU A 45 7.55 -1.94 7.27
C LEU A 45 7.29 -2.95 6.14
N GLN A 46 7.39 -4.26 6.44
CA GLN A 46 7.01 -5.30 5.49
C GLN A 46 5.51 -5.23 5.18
N ALA A 47 4.66 -4.92 6.17
CA ALA A 47 3.23 -4.74 5.94
C ALA A 47 2.95 -3.59 4.96
N GLU A 48 3.61 -2.44 5.13
CA GLU A 48 3.52 -1.31 4.21
C GLU A 48 3.95 -1.68 2.79
N ALA A 49 5.08 -2.38 2.66
CA ALA A 49 5.57 -2.83 1.36
C ALA A 49 4.62 -3.82 0.69
N GLU A 50 4.01 -4.74 1.45
CA GLU A 50 3.01 -5.70 0.95
C GLU A 50 1.70 -5.02 0.53
N ALA A 51 1.23 -4.03 1.30
CA ALA A 51 0.08 -3.21 0.91
C ALA A 51 0.35 -2.46 -0.39
N PHE A 52 1.55 -1.90 -0.51
CA PHE A 52 2.01 -1.20 -1.71
C PHE A 52 2.08 -2.11 -2.94
N THR A 53 2.74 -3.25 -2.83
CA THR A 53 2.80 -4.28 -3.87
C THR A 53 1.41 -4.71 -4.31
N TRP A 54 0.51 -4.93 -3.35
CA TRP A 54 -0.86 -5.33 -3.65
C TRP A 54 -1.64 -4.23 -4.38
N ALA A 55 -1.53 -2.97 -3.93
CA ALA A 55 -2.17 -1.84 -4.58
C ALA A 55 -1.70 -1.69 -6.03
N MET A 56 -0.39 -1.77 -6.28
CA MET A 56 0.15 -1.70 -7.64
C MET A 56 -0.41 -2.79 -8.56
N LYS A 57 -0.45 -4.05 -8.12
CA LYS A 57 -1.02 -5.16 -8.90
C LYS A 57 -2.48 -4.89 -9.23
N ARG A 58 -3.27 -4.44 -8.24
CA ARG A 58 -4.69 -4.09 -8.44
C ARG A 58 -4.86 -2.93 -9.43
N MET A 59 -3.98 -1.94 -9.42
CA MET A 59 -4.07 -0.82 -10.37
C MET A 59 -3.80 -1.27 -11.80
N LEU A 60 -2.80 -2.14 -11.99
CA LEU A 60 -2.51 -2.71 -13.31
C LEU A 60 -3.66 -3.58 -13.83
N GLU A 61 -4.27 -4.40 -12.97
CA GLU A 61 -5.46 -5.21 -13.30
C GLU A 61 -6.65 -4.34 -13.75
N GLN A 62 -6.81 -3.16 -13.16
CA GLN A 62 -7.85 -2.18 -13.52
C GLN A 62 -7.45 -1.29 -14.71
N GLY A 63 -6.26 -1.49 -15.29
CA GLY A 63 -5.78 -0.77 -16.47
C GLY A 63 -5.09 0.57 -16.19
N TYR A 64 -4.92 0.96 -14.92
CA TYR A 64 -4.22 2.18 -14.54
C TYR A 64 -2.71 2.00 -14.67
N ARG A 65 -2.09 2.76 -15.58
CA ARG A 65 -0.63 2.73 -15.86
C ARG A 65 0.10 4.02 -15.54
N SER A 66 -0.62 5.08 -15.19
CA SER A 66 -0.07 6.38 -14.80
C SER A 66 -0.59 6.70 -13.40
N VAL A 67 0.26 6.57 -12.39
CA VAL A 67 -0.20 6.53 -10.99
C VAL A 67 0.63 7.42 -10.07
N LEU A 68 -0.06 8.02 -9.09
CA LEU A 68 0.53 8.71 -7.95
C LEU A 68 0.11 7.96 -6.69
N PHE A 69 1.05 7.29 -6.04
CA PHE A 69 0.82 6.68 -4.73
C PHE A 69 1.15 7.65 -3.60
N GLU A 70 0.35 7.59 -2.55
CA GLU A 70 0.50 8.35 -1.31
C GLU A 70 0.54 7.36 -0.14
N THR A 71 1.54 7.49 0.73
CA THR A 71 1.72 6.66 1.92
C THR A 71 2.23 7.50 3.07
N ASP A 72 1.85 7.16 4.31
CA ASP A 72 2.44 7.74 5.52
C ASP A 72 3.70 7.00 5.99
N CYS A 73 4.17 6.01 5.22
CA CYS A 73 5.45 5.35 5.43
C CYS A 73 6.59 6.10 4.73
N ASN A 74 7.22 7.04 5.44
CA ASN A 74 8.35 7.82 4.91
C ASN A 74 9.56 6.94 4.54
N GLN A 75 9.73 5.81 5.22
CA GLN A 75 10.76 4.83 4.89
C GLN A 75 10.55 4.30 3.47
N LEU A 76 9.31 3.94 3.09
CA LEU A 76 8.98 3.48 1.74
C LEU A 76 9.28 4.53 0.68
N VAL A 77 8.95 5.80 0.96
CA VAL A 77 9.29 6.92 0.07
C VAL A 77 10.81 7.04 -0.13
N LYS A 78 11.60 6.95 0.95
CA LYS A 78 13.07 7.03 0.90
C LYS A 78 13.69 5.87 0.15
N LEU A 79 13.16 4.65 0.29
CA LEU A 79 13.58 3.49 -0.48
C LEU A 79 13.47 3.80 -1.99
N PHE A 80 12.31 4.27 -2.44
CA PHE A 80 12.08 4.57 -3.86
C PHE A 80 12.92 5.74 -4.39
N GLN A 81 13.34 6.64 -3.49
CA GLN A 81 14.22 7.75 -3.81
C GLN A 81 15.71 7.35 -3.79
N GLY A 82 16.04 6.07 -3.52
CA GLY A 82 17.42 5.59 -3.43
C GLY A 82 18.18 6.13 -2.20
N MET A 83 17.46 6.60 -1.19
CA MET A 83 18.04 7.16 0.04
C MET A 83 18.13 6.13 1.18
N GLU A 84 17.52 4.97 1.02
CA GLU A 84 17.49 3.90 2.01
C GLU A 84 17.56 2.54 1.30
N GLU A 85 18.21 1.54 1.93
CA GLU A 85 18.26 0.16 1.46
C GLU A 85 17.75 -0.78 2.54
N TRP A 86 17.02 -1.83 2.14
CA TRP A 86 16.49 -2.83 3.08
C TRP A 86 16.91 -4.25 2.69
N PRO A 87 18.12 -4.68 3.12
CA PRO A 87 18.62 -6.02 2.81
C PRO A 87 17.70 -7.16 3.25
N VAL A 88 16.87 -6.94 4.29
CA VAL A 88 15.95 -7.95 4.83
C VAL A 88 14.69 -8.11 3.96
N MET A 89 14.40 -7.17 3.06
CA MET A 89 13.18 -7.16 2.23
C MET A 89 13.51 -7.18 0.73
N VAL A 90 14.67 -7.71 0.34
CA VAL A 90 15.13 -7.77 -1.05
C VAL A 90 14.08 -8.41 -1.97
N GLU A 91 13.46 -9.51 -1.54
CA GLU A 91 12.44 -10.20 -2.34
C GLU A 91 11.24 -9.30 -2.68
N VAL A 92 10.68 -8.60 -1.68
CA VAL A 92 9.55 -7.69 -1.88
C VAL A 92 9.97 -6.48 -2.72
N ILE A 93 11.18 -5.95 -2.51
CA ILE A 93 11.70 -4.82 -3.29
C ILE A 93 11.87 -5.21 -4.76
N GLU A 94 12.45 -6.37 -5.04
CA GLU A 94 12.63 -6.85 -6.42
C GLU A 94 11.28 -7.11 -7.10
N GLU A 95 10.31 -7.66 -6.37
CA GLU A 95 8.95 -7.80 -6.89
C GLU A 95 8.35 -6.43 -7.25
N ILE A 96 8.48 -5.44 -6.36
CA ILE A 96 8.00 -4.08 -6.64
C ILE A 96 8.70 -3.51 -7.88
N ARG A 97 10.03 -3.64 -7.99
CA ARG A 97 10.80 -3.17 -9.14
C ARG A 97 10.32 -3.79 -10.45
N ILE A 98 10.02 -5.09 -10.46
CA ILE A 98 9.45 -5.78 -11.62
C ILE A 98 8.09 -5.19 -11.97
N ILE A 99 7.21 -5.01 -10.99
CA ILE A 99 5.87 -4.45 -11.20
C ILE A 99 5.94 -3.03 -11.76
N LEU A 100 6.89 -2.21 -11.28
CA LEU A 100 7.09 -0.84 -11.74
C LEU A 100 7.36 -0.74 -13.25
N THR A 101 7.99 -1.76 -13.86
CA THR A 101 8.22 -1.80 -15.31
C THR A 101 6.94 -1.82 -16.15
N SER A 102 5.80 -2.18 -15.55
CA SER A 102 4.50 -2.23 -16.22
C SER A 102 3.74 -0.90 -16.20
N PHE A 103 4.24 0.10 -15.45
CA PHE A 103 3.66 1.44 -15.41
C PHE A 103 4.30 2.35 -16.48
N SER A 104 3.48 3.18 -17.11
CA SER A 104 3.92 4.24 -18.02
C SER A 104 4.45 5.45 -17.25
N SER A 105 3.88 5.75 -16.08
CA SER A 105 4.43 6.72 -15.15
C SER A 105 4.09 6.34 -13.71
N PHE A 106 5.03 6.61 -12.80
CA PHE A 106 4.92 6.28 -11.39
C PHE A 106 5.50 7.40 -10.55
N PHE A 107 4.75 7.81 -9.53
CA PHE A 107 5.19 8.73 -8.50
C PHE A 107 4.77 8.18 -7.13
N ILE A 108 5.60 8.42 -6.12
CA ILE A 108 5.27 8.15 -4.73
C ILE A 108 5.53 9.40 -3.89
N ALA A 109 4.60 9.73 -3.00
CA ALA A 109 4.69 10.88 -2.12
C ALA A 109 4.37 10.49 -0.68
N TYR A 110 5.03 11.18 0.25
CA TYR A 110 4.69 11.09 1.67
C TYR A 110 3.39 11.86 1.93
N LEU A 111 2.43 11.20 2.58
CA LEU A 111 1.19 11.77 3.07
C LEU A 111 1.19 11.72 4.60
N PRO A 112 1.06 12.84 5.32
CA PRO A 112 0.98 12.79 6.78
C PRO A 112 -0.13 11.86 7.25
N ARG A 113 0.11 11.06 8.29
CA ARG A 113 -0.85 10.07 8.80
C ARG A 113 -2.25 10.64 9.08
N GLY A 114 -2.32 11.88 9.60
CA GLY A 114 -3.58 12.59 9.82
C GLY A 114 -4.37 12.89 8.54
N MET A 115 -3.76 12.76 7.35
CA MET A 115 -4.40 12.90 6.05
C MET A 115 -4.67 11.54 5.37
N ASN A 116 -4.02 10.46 5.83
CA ASN A 116 -4.20 9.08 5.34
C ASN A 116 -5.33 8.30 6.06
N GLN A 117 -6.22 9.00 6.77
CA GLN A 117 -7.26 8.38 7.62
C GLN A 117 -8.15 7.38 6.88
N ARG A 118 -8.40 7.58 5.58
CA ARG A 118 -9.27 6.69 4.79
C ARG A 118 -8.66 5.30 4.66
N ALA A 119 -7.38 5.23 4.32
CA ALA A 119 -6.67 3.97 4.23
C ALA A 119 -6.46 3.37 5.62
N ASP A 120 -6.06 4.16 6.63
CA ASP A 120 -5.85 3.72 8.03
C ASP A 120 -7.10 3.06 8.63
N CYS A 121 -8.28 3.67 8.45
CA CYS A 121 -9.54 3.07 8.90
C CYS A 121 -9.83 1.73 8.21
N LEU A 122 -9.57 1.67 6.90
CA LEU A 122 -9.85 0.50 6.07
C LEU A 122 -8.97 -0.68 6.49
N VAL A 123 -7.68 -0.45 6.69
CA VAL A 123 -6.74 -1.52 7.09
C VAL A 123 -6.94 -1.99 8.52
N LYS A 124 -7.36 -1.11 9.43
CA LYS A 124 -7.75 -1.53 10.79
C LYS A 124 -8.97 -2.43 10.78
N ALA A 125 -9.96 -2.14 9.94
CA ALA A 125 -11.13 -3.00 9.78
C ALA A 125 -10.73 -4.37 9.21
N ALA A 126 -9.86 -4.40 8.20
CA ALA A 126 -9.37 -5.66 7.63
C ALA A 126 -8.56 -6.49 8.64
N ARG A 127 -7.69 -5.85 9.43
CA ARG A 127 -6.90 -6.51 10.48
C ARG A 127 -7.77 -7.13 11.56
N ALA A 128 -8.83 -6.43 11.96
CA ALA A 128 -9.77 -6.91 12.98
C ALA A 128 -10.63 -8.09 12.50
N HIS A 129 -10.66 -8.37 11.18
CA HIS A 129 -11.41 -9.51 10.65
C HIS A 129 -10.67 -10.83 10.95
N PRO A 130 -11.32 -11.80 11.63
CA PRO A 130 -10.63 -12.99 12.15
C PRO A 130 -10.27 -14.02 11.08
N GLU A 131 -11.04 -14.06 10.00
CA GLU A 131 -10.86 -14.99 8.88
C GLU A 131 -10.24 -14.29 7.66
N PRO A 132 -9.65 -15.04 6.71
CA PRO A 132 -9.15 -14.47 5.46
C PRO A 132 -10.19 -13.58 4.77
N LEU A 133 -9.80 -12.33 4.50
CA LEU A 133 -10.62 -11.30 3.88
C LEU A 133 -9.88 -10.76 2.65
N SER A 134 -10.57 -10.64 1.52
CA SER A 134 -10.11 -9.86 0.38
C SER A 134 -11.29 -9.27 -0.36
N LEU A 135 -11.40 -7.95 -0.34
CA LEU A 135 -12.44 -7.16 -0.97
C LEU A 135 -11.81 -6.10 -1.87
N LEU A 136 -12.46 -5.88 -3.02
CA LEU A 136 -12.16 -4.85 -4.02
C LEU A 136 -13.44 -4.10 -4.35
#